data_AF-G1VT95-F1
#
_entry.id   AF-G1VT95-F1
#
_cell.length_a   1.000
_cell.length_b   1.000
_cell.length_c   1.000
_cell.angle_alpha   90.00
_cell.angle_beta   90.00
_cell.angle_gamma   90.00
#
_symmetry.space_group_name_H-M   'P 1'
#
loop_
_entity.id
_entity.type
_entity.pdbx_description
1 polymer ?
#
loop_
_entity_poly.entity_id
_entity_poly.type
_entity_poly.pdbx_seq_one_letter_code
_entity_poly.pdbx_strand_id
1 'polypeptide(L)'
;MEKYEPLTLEQINILLKCYYLKRYTKVAMTENISADKVKRIKENAFRSIRLAYSKSYMQGKRFDGKAVLQHMAERCGITDEELTAIFDDYIAEGLASENKRYWERIKKKGNIPTAAELLDFIYDKFEVDIEGFIG
;
A
#
# COMPACT_ATOMS: atom_id res chain seq x y z
N MET A 1 -6.28 -2.10 23.29
CA MET A 1 -6.17 -2.45 21.85
C MET A 1 -5.35 -1.36 21.20
N GLU A 2 -4.19 -1.70 20.62
CA GLU A 2 -3.49 -0.74 19.76
C GLU A 2 -4.41 -0.37 18.59
N LYS A 3 -4.59 0.92 18.33
CA LYS A 3 -5.28 1.39 17.13
C LYS A 3 -4.36 1.10 15.95
N TYR A 4 -4.76 0.18 15.08
CA TYR A 4 -4.05 -0.04 13.82
C TYR A 4 -4.46 1.06 12.84
N GLU A 5 -3.49 1.60 12.12
CA GLU A 5 -3.72 2.57 11.06
C GLU A 5 -3.59 1.88 9.69
N PRO A 6 -4.49 2.21 8.73
CA PRO A 6 -4.36 1.71 7.39
C PRO A 6 -3.16 2.37 6.69
N LEU A 7 -2.87 1.94 5.45
CA LEU A 7 -1.88 2.62 4.62
C LEU A 7 -2.25 4.08 4.44
N THR A 8 -1.30 5.00 4.63
CA THR A 8 -1.51 6.43 4.34
C THR A 8 -1.17 6.76 2.89
N LEU A 9 -1.69 7.89 2.38
CA LEU A 9 -1.33 8.38 1.06
C LEU A 9 0.19 8.58 0.89
N GLU A 10 0.89 9.11 1.91
CA GLU A 10 2.34 9.26 1.90
C GLU A 10 3.04 7.90 1.73
N GLN A 11 2.60 6.89 2.50
CA GLN A 11 3.12 5.53 2.40
C GLN A 11 2.94 4.97 0.99
N ILE A 12 1.74 5.09 0.42
CA ILE A 12 1.46 4.59 -0.94
C ILE A 12 2.33 5.32 -1.98
N ASN A 13 2.44 6.65 -1.91
CA ASN A 13 3.30 7.43 -2.80
C ASN A 13 4.77 6.98 -2.72
N ILE A 14 5.29 6.76 -1.51
CA ILE A 14 6.65 6.24 -1.30
C ILE A 14 6.82 4.85 -1.90
N LEU A 15 5.86 3.94 -1.70
CA LEU A 15 5.92 2.60 -2.27
C LEU A 15 5.95 2.63 -3.81
N LEU A 16 5.08 3.41 -4.44
CA LEU A 16 5.06 3.57 -5.88
C LEU A 16 6.39 4.16 -6.40
N LYS A 17 6.92 5.20 -5.76
CA LYS A 17 8.22 5.79 -6.11
C LYS A 17 9.37 4.81 -5.92
N CYS A 18 9.38 4.03 -4.84
CA CYS A 18 10.39 3.00 -4.62
C CYS A 18 10.36 1.95 -5.74
N TYR A 19 9.17 1.55 -6.19
CA TYR A 19 9.03 0.60 -7.28
C TYR A 19 9.57 1.17 -8.61
N TYR A 20 9.28 2.42 -8.95
CA TYR A 20 9.67 2.99 -10.24
C TYR A 20 11.10 3.56 -10.27
N LEU A 21 11.56 4.18 -9.18
CA LEU A 21 12.89 4.82 -9.11
C LEU A 21 14.00 3.85 -8.71
N LYS A 22 13.64 2.68 -8.15
CA LYS A 22 14.53 1.55 -7.78
C LYS A 22 15.65 1.87 -6.76
N ARG A 23 15.79 3.12 -6.31
CA ARG A 23 16.83 3.56 -5.37
C ARG A 23 16.23 4.49 -4.31
N TYR A 24 16.43 4.14 -3.03
CA TYR A 24 15.94 4.97 -1.91
C TYR A 24 16.53 6.38 -1.93
N THR A 25 17.76 6.57 -2.40
CA THR A 25 18.37 7.90 -2.53
C THR A 25 17.67 8.77 -3.56
N LYS A 26 17.15 8.19 -4.65
CA LYS A 26 16.36 8.92 -5.64
C LYS A 26 15.00 9.33 -5.08
N VAL A 27 14.32 8.43 -4.39
CA VAL A 27 13.04 8.73 -3.71
C VAL A 27 13.24 9.82 -2.65
N ALA A 28 14.29 9.69 -1.84
CA ALA A 28 14.68 10.68 -0.84
C ALA A 28 14.87 12.09 -1.43
N MET A 29 15.52 12.19 -2.59
CA MET A 29 15.67 13.45 -3.31
C MET A 29 14.34 14.01 -3.82
N THR A 30 13.42 13.17 -4.34
CA THR A 30 12.12 13.66 -4.83
C THR A 30 11.21 14.12 -3.69
N GLU A 31 11.29 13.46 -2.53
CA GLU A 31 10.47 13.76 -1.37
C GLU A 31 11.10 14.77 -0.40
N ASN A 32 12.33 15.21 -0.67
CA ASN A 32 13.11 16.05 0.24
C ASN A 32 13.20 15.48 1.67
N ILE A 33 13.45 14.18 1.79
CA ILE A 33 13.66 13.46 3.06
C ILE A 33 14.93 12.61 3.00
N SER A 34 15.36 12.03 4.13
CA SER A 34 16.50 11.11 4.13
C SER A 34 16.13 9.72 3.56
N ALA A 35 17.12 9.03 2.98
CA ALA A 35 16.94 7.65 2.51
C ALA A 35 16.52 6.68 3.63
N ASP A 36 16.95 6.92 4.87
CA ASP A 36 16.52 6.12 6.01
C ASP A 36 15.07 6.42 6.41
N LYS A 37 14.59 7.66 6.25
CA LYS A 37 13.16 7.96 6.42
C LYS A 37 12.31 7.23 5.35
N VAL A 38 12.76 7.20 4.10
CA VAL A 38 12.10 6.41 3.03
C VAL A 38 11.98 4.94 3.42
N LYS A 39 13.07 4.31 3.90
CA LYS A 39 13.06 2.91 4.37
C LYS A 39 12.05 2.69 5.51
N ARG A 40 12.03 3.59 6.50
CA ARG A 40 11.08 3.50 7.63
C ARG A 40 9.63 3.60 7.17
N ILE A 41 9.31 4.54 6.27
CA ILE A 41 7.95 4.67 5.72
C ILE A 41 7.55 3.40 4.97
N LYS A 42 8.44 2.88 4.12
CA LYS A 42 8.23 1.63 3.38
C LYS A 42 7.99 0.43 4.32
N GLU A 43 8.81 0.29 5.35
CA GLU A 43 8.68 -0.80 6.32
C GLU A 43 7.38 -0.71 7.14
N ASN A 44 6.99 0.50 7.56
CA ASN A 44 5.71 0.71 8.25
C ASN A 44 4.52 0.33 7.35
N ALA A 45 4.56 0.70 6.08
CA ALA A 45 3.55 0.34 5.09
C ALA A 45 3.44 -1.19 4.93
N PHE A 46 4.58 -1.88 4.83
CA PHE A 46 4.61 -3.34 4.73
C PHE A 46 4.13 -4.03 5.99
N ARG A 47 4.44 -3.48 7.17
CA ARG A 47 3.91 -4.00 8.43
C ARG A 47 2.38 -3.95 8.45
N SER A 48 1.76 -2.86 8.01
CA SER A 48 0.30 -2.77 7.91
C SER A 48 -0.29 -3.81 6.96
N ILE A 49 0.32 -3.99 5.78
CA ILE A 49 -0.12 -5.01 4.80
C ILE A 49 0.04 -6.42 5.36
N ARG A 50 1.20 -6.74 5.96
CA ARG A 50 1.45 -8.05 6.59
C ARG A 50 0.44 -8.37 7.66
N LEU A 51 0.11 -7.41 8.52
CA LEU A 51 -0.85 -7.60 9.60
C LEU A 51 -2.25 -7.88 9.06
N ALA A 52 -2.69 -7.17 8.02
CA ALA A 52 -3.96 -7.43 7.36
C ALA A 52 -3.97 -8.79 6.64
N TYR A 53 -2.88 -9.14 5.97
CA TYR A 53 -2.73 -10.40 5.24
C TYR A 53 -2.56 -11.62 6.14
N SER A 54 -2.03 -11.47 7.36
CA SER A 54 -1.68 -12.60 8.24
C SER A 54 -2.86 -13.54 8.52
N LYS A 55 -4.08 -13.01 8.60
CA LYS A 55 -5.30 -13.82 8.77
C LYS A 55 -5.55 -14.75 7.57
N SER A 56 -5.37 -14.27 6.35
CA SER A 56 -5.46 -15.10 5.13
C SER A 56 -4.29 -16.06 5.01
N TYR A 57 -3.07 -15.59 5.31
CA TYR A 57 -1.85 -16.39 5.25
C TYR A 57 -1.91 -17.61 6.19
N MET A 58 -2.35 -17.42 7.45
CA MET A 58 -2.54 -18.52 8.41
C MET A 58 -3.60 -19.55 7.97
N GLN A 59 -4.49 -19.18 7.05
CA GLN A 59 -5.48 -20.08 6.45
C GLN A 59 -4.98 -20.76 5.16
N GLY A 60 -3.71 -20.55 4.78
CA GLY A 60 -3.12 -21.05 3.53
C GLY A 60 -3.70 -20.38 2.27
N LYS A 61 -4.33 -19.22 2.42
CA LYS A 61 -4.89 -18.46 1.29
C LYS A 61 -3.82 -17.55 0.71
N ARG A 62 -3.79 -17.47 -0.63
CA ARG A 62 -2.97 -16.50 -1.37
C ARG A 62 -3.42 -15.08 -1.04
N PHE A 63 -2.53 -14.13 -1.29
CA PHE A 63 -2.86 -12.72 -1.22
C PHE A 63 -3.99 -12.38 -2.20
N ASP A 64 -4.97 -11.65 -1.70
CA ASP A 64 -6.11 -11.14 -2.44
C ASP A 64 -6.42 -9.75 -1.89
N GLY A 65 -6.29 -8.72 -2.73
CA GLY A 65 -6.41 -7.33 -2.33
C GLY A 65 -7.75 -7.00 -1.66
N LYS A 66 -8.83 -7.67 -2.09
CA LYS A 66 -10.16 -7.48 -1.47
C LYS A 66 -10.20 -8.06 -0.06
N ALA A 67 -9.74 -9.29 0.14
CA ALA A 67 -9.68 -9.91 1.47
C ALA A 67 -8.75 -9.13 2.41
N VAL A 68 -7.63 -8.63 1.90
CA VAL A 68 -6.67 -7.84 2.68
C VAL A 68 -7.25 -6.47 3.05
N LEU A 69 -7.98 -5.81 2.15
CA LEU A 69 -8.71 -4.57 2.45
C LEU A 69 -9.70 -4.79 3.59
N GLN A 70 -10.51 -5.84 3.51
CA GLN A 70 -11.47 -6.20 4.56
C GLN A 70 -10.80 -6.44 5.91
N HIS A 71 -9.72 -7.23 5.94
CA HIS A 71 -8.97 -7.48 7.17
C HIS A 71 -8.27 -6.22 7.70
N MET A 72 -7.87 -5.31 6.83
CA MET A 72 -7.32 -4.01 7.22
C MET A 72 -8.40 -3.15 7.89
N ALA A 73 -9.59 -3.07 7.32
CA ALA A 73 -10.74 -2.35 7.89
C ALA A 73 -11.12 -2.91 9.27
N GLU A 74 -11.28 -4.24 9.38
CA GLU A 74 -11.54 -4.94 10.64
C GLU A 74 -10.53 -4.57 11.74
N ARG A 75 -9.23 -4.50 11.38
CA ARG A 75 -8.15 -4.16 12.33
C ARG A 75 -8.14 -2.70 12.73
N CYS A 76 -8.53 -1.81 11.83
CA CYS A 76 -8.63 -0.37 12.10
C CYS A 76 -9.91 -0.01 12.86
N GLY A 77 -10.87 -0.95 12.99
CA GLY A 77 -12.15 -0.74 13.66
C GLY A 77 -13.11 0.14 12.85
N ILE A 78 -12.99 0.11 11.52
CA ILE A 78 -13.84 0.83 10.56
C ILE A 78 -14.47 -0.17 9.58
N THR A 79 -15.48 0.25 8.82
CA THR A 79 -16.11 -0.62 7.82
C THR A 79 -15.28 -0.74 6.54
N ASP A 80 -15.57 -1.77 5.74
CA ASP A 80 -14.94 -1.97 4.42
C ASP A 80 -15.23 -0.77 3.50
N GLU A 81 -16.45 -0.22 3.58
CA GLU A 81 -16.87 0.96 2.83
C GLU A 81 -16.10 2.22 3.24
N GLU A 82 -15.90 2.43 4.55
CA GLU A 82 -15.14 3.57 5.06
C GLU A 82 -13.67 3.50 4.61
N LEU A 83 -13.04 2.33 4.72
CA LEU A 83 -11.65 2.17 4.27
C LEU A 83 -11.53 2.29 2.76
N THR A 84 -12.49 1.74 2.01
CA THR A 84 -12.54 1.86 0.54
C THR A 84 -12.65 3.33 0.14
N ALA A 85 -13.52 4.11 0.77
CA ALA A 85 -13.66 5.54 0.50
C ALA A 85 -12.35 6.31 0.76
N ILE A 86 -11.66 6.01 1.86
CA ILE A 86 -10.33 6.60 2.15
C ILE A 86 -9.33 6.28 1.03
N PHE A 87 -9.32 5.04 0.55
CA PHE A 87 -8.38 4.63 -0.51
C PHE A 87 -8.77 5.21 -1.87
N ASP A 88 -10.05 5.34 -2.16
CA ASP A 88 -10.55 5.98 -3.38
C ASP A 88 -10.19 7.47 -3.41
N ASP A 89 -10.28 8.16 -2.26
CA ASP A 89 -9.78 9.55 -2.11
C ASP A 89 -8.26 9.62 -2.36
N TYR A 90 -7.48 8.69 -1.81
CA TYR A 90 -6.04 8.61 -2.07
C TYR A 90 -5.71 8.36 -3.54
N ILE A 91 -6.48 7.51 -4.22
CA ILE A 91 -6.33 7.24 -5.66
C ILE A 91 -6.64 8.50 -6.46
N ALA A 92 -7.75 9.19 -6.15
CA ALA A 92 -8.14 10.43 -6.81
C ALA A 92 -7.07 11.52 -6.62
N GLU A 93 -6.60 11.74 -5.39
CA GLU A 93 -5.55 12.71 -5.08
C GLU A 93 -4.23 12.32 -5.77
N GLY A 94 -3.85 11.05 -5.72
CA GLY A 94 -2.66 10.52 -6.38
C GLY A 94 -2.66 10.78 -7.89
N LEU A 95 -3.80 10.55 -8.55
CA LEU A 95 -4.00 10.79 -9.99
C LEU A 95 -4.08 12.28 -10.35
N ALA A 96 -4.46 13.16 -9.42
CA ALA A 96 -4.50 14.61 -9.62
C ALA A 96 -3.18 15.32 -9.26
N SER A 97 -2.29 14.65 -8.51
CA SER A 97 -1.03 15.21 -8.02
C SER A 97 0.13 15.13 -9.02
N GLU A 98 1.29 15.69 -8.66
CA GLU A 98 2.56 15.49 -9.35
C GLU A 98 3.01 14.01 -9.40
N ASN A 99 2.42 13.15 -8.56
CA ASN A 99 2.69 11.72 -8.52
C ASN A 99 1.90 10.92 -9.56
N LYS A 100 0.99 11.57 -10.30
CA LYS A 100 0.11 10.96 -11.32
C LYS A 100 0.80 9.90 -12.18
N ARG A 101 2.01 10.20 -12.68
CA ARG A 101 2.80 9.28 -13.53
C ARG A 101 3.09 7.90 -12.92
N TYR A 102 3.07 7.81 -11.59
CA TYR A 102 3.27 6.56 -10.86
C TYR A 102 1.94 5.83 -10.61
N TRP A 103 0.88 6.58 -10.31
CA TRP A 103 -0.48 6.08 -10.08
C TRP A 103 -1.13 5.53 -11.36
N GLU A 104 -0.95 6.20 -12.50
CA GLU A 104 -1.55 5.79 -13.78
C GLU A 104 -1.12 4.39 -14.25
N ARG A 105 0.03 3.92 -13.76
CA ARG A 105 0.63 2.63 -14.12
C ARG A 105 0.14 1.46 -13.26
N ILE A 106 -0.69 1.71 -12.25
CA ILE A 106 -1.36 0.66 -11.49
C ILE A 106 -2.28 -0.12 -12.45
N LYS A 107 -2.18 -1.45 -12.43
CA LYS A 107 -3.04 -2.34 -13.23
C LYS A 107 -4.49 -2.14 -12.77
N LYS A 108 -5.38 -1.89 -13.72
CA LYS A 108 -6.80 -1.61 -13.46
C LYS A 108 -7.67 -2.20 -14.56
N LYS A 109 -8.86 -2.67 -14.20
CA LYS A 109 -9.88 -3.13 -15.16
C LYS A 109 -10.74 -1.96 -15.67
N GLY A 110 -10.95 -0.94 -14.84
CA GLY A 110 -11.70 0.27 -15.16
C GLY A 110 -10.84 1.45 -15.58
N ASN A 111 -11.45 2.64 -15.58
CA ASN A 111 -10.77 3.90 -15.92
C ASN A 111 -9.76 4.35 -14.85
N ILE A 112 -10.07 4.08 -13.58
CA ILE A 112 -9.20 4.31 -12.42
C ILE A 112 -9.02 3.00 -11.66
N PRO A 113 -7.89 2.79 -10.95
CA PRO A 113 -7.73 1.61 -10.12
C PRO A 113 -8.69 1.66 -8.92
N THR A 114 -9.09 0.49 -8.44
CA THR A 114 -9.82 0.33 -7.17
C THR A 114 -8.85 0.16 -6.00
N ALA A 115 -9.33 0.33 -4.77
CA ALA A 115 -8.56 0.06 -3.55
C ALA A 115 -7.94 -1.36 -3.51
N ALA A 116 -8.70 -2.38 -3.92
CA ALA A 116 -8.21 -3.75 -4.01
C ALA A 116 -7.13 -3.92 -5.08
N GLU A 117 -7.31 -3.35 -6.27
CA GLU A 117 -6.31 -3.40 -7.34
C GLU A 117 -5.01 -2.67 -6.97
N LEU A 118 -5.11 -1.58 -6.19
CA LEU A 118 -3.94 -0.92 -5.62
C LEU A 118 -3.17 -1.85 -4.68
N LEU A 119 -3.86 -2.56 -3.77
CA LEU A 119 -3.23 -3.51 -2.86
C LEU A 119 -2.61 -4.70 -3.62
N ASP A 120 -3.31 -5.26 -4.59
CA ASP A 120 -2.80 -6.32 -5.47
C ASP A 120 -1.55 -5.86 -6.21
N PHE A 121 -1.56 -4.64 -6.75
CA PHE A 121 -0.40 -4.07 -7.42
C PHE A 121 0.79 -3.92 -6.47
N ILE A 122 0.57 -3.37 -5.27
CA ILE A 122 1.64 -3.22 -4.27
C ILE A 122 2.22 -4.59 -3.93
N TYR A 123 1.39 -5.59 -3.67
CA TYR A 123 1.85 -6.93 -3.33
C TYR A 123 2.61 -7.57 -4.51
N ASP A 124 2.10 -7.54 -5.73
CA ASP A 124 2.79 -8.04 -6.95
C ASP A 124 4.19 -7.41 -7.13
N LYS A 125 4.40 -6.18 -6.64
CA LYS A 125 5.69 -5.48 -6.77
C LYS A 125 6.64 -5.70 -5.60
N PHE A 126 6.12 -6.12 -4.45
CA PHE A 126 6.87 -6.19 -3.21
C PHE A 126 6.65 -7.49 -2.43
N GLU A 127 6.12 -8.53 -3.07
CA GLU A 127 5.81 -9.84 -2.45
C GLU A 127 6.97 -10.35 -1.59
N VAL A 128 8.19 -10.41 -2.13
CA VAL A 128 9.37 -10.89 -1.39
C VAL A 128 9.67 -10.04 -0.15
N ASP A 129 9.50 -8.72 -0.23
CA ASP A 129 9.73 -7.83 0.91
C ASP A 129 8.59 -7.93 1.95
N ILE A 130 7.37 -8.24 1.51
CA ILE A 130 6.18 -8.38 2.36
C ILE A 130 6.20 -9.75 3.06
N GLU A 131 6.53 -10.82 2.35
CA GLU A 131 6.53 -12.19 2.88
C GLU A 131 7.84 -12.59 3.53
N GLY A 132 8.97 -11.99 3.14
CA GLY A 132 10.29 -12.29 3.70
C GLY A 132 10.44 -12.06 5.22
N PHE A 133 9.45 -11.41 5.85
CA PHE A 133 9.35 -11.17 7.29
C PHE A 133 8.19 -11.94 7.98
N ILE A 134 7.46 -12.78 7.24
CA ILE A 134 6.41 -13.67 7.78
C ILE A 134 6.99 -15.07 8.11
N GLY A 135 8.28 -15.30 7.81
CA GLY A 135 9.02 -16.53 8.14
C GLY A 135 9.67 -16.53 9.51
#